data_AF-A0A822D0D7-F1
#
_entry.id   AF-A0A822D0D7-F1
#
_cell.length_a   1.000
_cell.length_b   1.000
_cell.length_c   1.000
_cell.angle_alpha   90.00
_cell.angle_beta   90.00
_cell.angle_gamma   90.00
#
_symmetry.space_group_name_H-M   'P 1'
#
loop_
_entity.id
_entity.type
_entity.pdbx_description
1 polymer ?
#
loop_
_entity_poly.entity_id
_entity_poly.type
_entity_poly.pdbx_seq_one_letter_code
_entity_poly.pdbx_strand_id
1 'polypeptide(L)' 'MMQKYSLPYVVGHSKQAHSDWFRSALIRAVCCSSSVDNFHLERVTLELTCLTNGYSLQFVETQ' A
#
# COMPACT_ATOMS: atom_id res chain seq x y z
N MET A 1 23.61 -2.63 15.91
CA MET A 1 22.38 -3.44 15.94
C MET A 1 21.23 -2.49 15.61
N MET A 2 20.71 -2.53 14.38
CA MET A 2 19.70 -1.57 13.92
C MET A 2 18.33 -2.03 14.45
N GLN A 3 17.76 -1.30 15.41
CA GLN A 3 16.47 -1.62 16.00
C GLN A 3 15.39 -1.43 14.92
N LYS A 4 14.74 -2.53 14.52
CA LYS A 4 13.56 -2.46 13.64
C LYS A 4 12.44 -1.83 14.45
N TYR A 5 12.17 -0.55 14.19
CA TYR A 5 10.95 0.10 14.65
C TYR A 5 9.77 -0.55 13.92
N SER A 6 9.23 -1.62 14.51
CA SER A 6 7.98 -2.22 14.05
C SER A 6 6.84 -1.39 14.64
N LEU A 7 6.12 -0.68 13.78
CA LEU A 7 4.98 0.12 14.19
C LEU A 7 3.87 -0.78 14.76
N PRO A 8 3.18 -0.37 15.85
CA PRO A 8 2.22 -1.21 16.57
C PRO A 8 1.09 -1.77 15.70
N TYR A 9 0.71 -1.04 14.65
CA TYR A 9 -0.39 -1.38 13.73
C TYR A 9 -0.05 -2.55 12.79
N VAL A 10 1.24 -2.89 12.64
CA VAL A 10 1.70 -4.01 11.82
C VAL A 10 1.63 -5.34 12.59
N VAL A 11 1.43 -5.32 13.91
CA VAL A 11 1.57 -6.48 14.79
C VAL A 11 0.40 -7.48 14.68
N GLY A 12 -0.67 -7.15 13.95
CA GLY A 12 -1.87 -8.00 13.85
C GLY A 12 -2.30 -8.43 12.44
N HIS A 13 -1.78 -7.81 11.37
CA HIS A 13 -2.25 -8.08 10.01
C HIS A 13 -1.23 -8.88 9.20
N SER A 14 -1.68 -9.97 8.57
CA SER A 14 -0.81 -10.77 7.71
C SER A 14 -0.35 -9.90 6.53
N LYS A 15 0.96 -9.95 6.21
CA LYS A 15 1.50 -9.28 5.01
C LYS A 15 0.75 -9.67 3.74
N GLN A 16 0.26 -10.91 3.70
CA GLN A 16 -0.55 -11.43 2.59
C GLN A 16 -1.86 -10.66 2.42
N ALA A 17 -2.63 -10.47 3.51
CA ALA A 17 -3.91 -9.76 3.43
C ALA A 17 -3.75 -8.32 2.94
N HIS A 18 -2.70 -7.63 3.37
CA HIS A 18 -2.41 -6.28 2.87
C HIS A 18 -1.91 -6.29 1.42
N SER A 19 -1.16 -7.31 1.00
CA SER A 19 -0.74 -7.45 -0.41
C SER A 19 -1.95 -7.67 -1.33
N ASP A 20 -2.87 -8.55 -0.92
CA ASP A 20 -4.08 -8.86 -1.67
C ASP A 20 -5.01 -7.64 -1.72
N TRP A 21 -5.16 -6.94 -0.59
CA TRP A 21 -5.89 -5.67 -0.53
C TRP A 21 -5.28 -4.63 -1.45
N PHE A 22 -3.96 -4.44 -1.39
CA PHE A 22 -3.27 -3.39 -2.16
C PHE A 22 -3.36 -3.66 -3.67
N ARG A 23 -3.14 -4.90 -4.12
CA ARG A 23 -3.34 -5.28 -5.52
C ARG A 23 -4.78 -5.06 -5.97
N SER A 24 -5.75 -5.50 -5.17
CA SER A 24 -7.16 -5.30 -5.51
C SER A 24 -7.53 -3.82 -5.59
N ALA A 25 -6.97 -2.99 -4.70
CA ALA A 25 -7.17 -1.56 -4.73
C ALA A 25 -6.54 -0.90 -5.97
N LEU A 26 -5.35 -1.33 -6.39
CA LEU A 26 -4.72 -0.87 -7.63
C LEU A 26 -5.53 -1.25 -8.87
N ILE A 27 -6.02 -2.50 -8.95
CA ILE A 27 -6.89 -2.95 -10.04
C ILE A 27 -8.16 -2.09 -10.09
N ARG A 28 -8.80 -1.86 -8.93
CA ARG A 28 -9.98 -1.00 -8.84
C ARG A 28 -9.67 0.43 -9.31
N ALA A 29 -8.54 1.00 -8.88
CA ALA A 29 -8.13 2.34 -9.28
C ALA A 29 -8.01 2.44 -10.82
N VAL A 30 -7.41 1.45 -11.48
CA VAL A 30 -7.36 1.41 -12.95
C VAL A 30 -8.75 1.33 -13.58
N CYS A 31 -9.64 0.47 -13.06
CA CYS A 31 -10.96 0.26 -13.64
C CYS A 31 -11.94 1.42 -13.41
N CYS A 32 -11.79 2.16 -12.31
CA CYS A 32 -12.74 3.18 -11.88
C CYS A 32 -12.26 4.62 -12.12
N SER A 33 -11.00 4.82 -12.51
CA SER A 33 -10.47 6.16 -12.76
C SER A 33 -11.02 6.74 -14.07
N SER A 34 -11.59 7.93 -13.99
CA SER A 34 -12.09 8.69 -15.15
C SER A 34 -11.00 9.39 -15.95
N SER A 35 -9.79 9.51 -15.39
CA SER A 35 -8.61 10.07 -16.05
C SER A 35 -7.33 9.43 -15.51
N VAL A 36 -6.25 9.53 -16.27
CA VAL A 36 -4.92 9.07 -15.87
C VAL A 36 -4.43 9.84 -14.63
N ASP A 37 -4.73 11.13 -14.53
CA ASP A 37 -4.36 11.94 -13.36
C ASP A 37 -5.08 11.48 -12.09
N ASN A 38 -6.37 11.12 -12.19
CA ASN A 38 -7.14 10.58 -11.07
C ASN A 38 -6.58 9.23 -10.61
N PHE A 39 -6.17 8.38 -11.56
CA PHE A 39 -5.49 7.13 -11.26
C PHE A 39 -4.17 7.36 -10.53
N HIS A 40 -3.34 8.31 -10.98
CA HIS A 40 -2.09 8.63 -10.31
C HIS A 40 -2.29 9.13 -8.89
N LEU A 41 -3.28 10.00 -8.68
CA LEU A 41 -3.62 10.49 -7.34
C LEU A 41 -4.08 9.36 -6.41
N GLU A 42 -4.95 8.47 -6.90
CA GLU A 42 -5.43 7.32 -6.13
C GLU A 42 -4.29 6.35 -5.82
N ARG A 43 -3.42 6.06 -6.79
CA ARG A 43 -2.22 5.25 -6.59
C ARG A 43 -1.33 5.82 -5.49
N VAL A 44 -0.97 7.11 -5.55
CA VAL A 44 -0.14 7.76 -4.53
C VAL A 44 -0.80 7.69 -3.15
N THR A 45 -2.13 7.84 -3.09
CA THR A 45 -2.89 7.73 -1.84
C THR A 45 -2.81 6.32 -1.25
N LEU A 46 -2.92 5.27 -2.07
CA LEU A 46 -2.77 3.88 -1.65
C LEU A 46 -1.34 3.60 -1.15
N GLU A 47 -0.33 4.05 -1.89
CA GLU A 47 1.09 3.90 -1.52
C GLU A 47 1.39 4.56 -0.17
N LEU A 48 0.94 5.80 0.03
CA LEU A 48 1.05 6.52 1.30
C LEU A 48 0.32 5.81 2.44
N THR A 49 -0.83 5.20 2.17
CA THR A 49 -1.57 4.41 3.16
C THR A 49 -0.74 3.22 3.63
N CYS A 50 -0.07 2.49 2.73
CA CYS A 50 0.82 1.40 3.11
C CYS A 50 2.02 1.91 3.95
N LEU A 51 2.67 2.99 3.51
CA LEU A 51 3.83 3.54 4.21
C LEU A 51 3.48 4.04 5.63
N THR A 52 2.35 4.74 5.77
CA THR A 52 1.89 5.25 7.08
C THR A 52 1.46 4.13 8.03
N ASN A 53 0.97 3.01 7.50
CA ASN A 53 0.70 1.79 8.28
C ASN A 53 1.97 0.98 8.63
N GLY A 54 3.16 1.43 8.22
CA GLY A 54 4.43 0.82 8.59
C GLY A 54 4.94 -0.26 7.64
N TYR A 55 4.37 -0.37 6.45
CA TYR A 55 4.94 -1.18 5.36
C TYR A 55 6.14 -0.46 4.75
N SER A 56 7.14 -1.22 4.29
CA SER A 56 8.34 -0.66 3.68
C SER A 56 8.06 -0.16 2.26
N LEU A 57 8.89 0.75 1.76
CA LEU A 57 8.88 1.14 0.35
C LEU A 57 9.04 -0.07 -0.58
N GLN A 58 9.93 -1.01 -0.23
CA GLN A 58 10.08 -2.26 -0.97
C GLN A 58 8.77 -3.05 -1.07
N PHE A 59 7.96 -3.10 -0.01
CA PHE A 59 6.66 -3.78 -0.06
C PHE A 59 5.74 -3.15 -1.11
N VAL A 60 5.76 -1.82 -1.24
CA VAL A 60 4.97 -1.06 -2.21
C VAL A 60 5.48 -1.26 -3.64
N GLU A 61 6.80 -1.20 -3.84
CA GLU A 61 7.43 -1.32 -5.17
C GLU A 61 7.32 -2.73 -5.77
N THR A 62 7.13 -3.77 -4.94
CA THR A 62 7.04 -5.18 -5.38
C THR A 62 5.63 -5.66 -5.76
N GLN A 63 4.63 -4.77 -5.78
CA GLN A 63 3.22 -5.15 -5.91
C GLN A 63 2.78 -5.42 -7.34
#